data_AF-A0A7K7KI22-F1
#
_entry.id   AF-A0A7K7KI22-F1
#
_cell.length_a   1.000
_cell.length_b   1.000
_cell.length_c   1.000
_cell.angle_alpha   90.00
_cell.angle_beta   90.00
_cell.angle_gamma   90.00
#
_symmetry.space_group_name_H-M   'P 1'
#
loop_
_entity.id
_entity.type
_entity.pdbx_description
1 polymer ?
#
loop_
_entity_poly.entity_id
_entity_poly.type
_entity_poly.pdbx_seq_one_letter_code
_entity_poly.pdbx_strand_id
1 'polypeptide(L)'
;DPRTEVGPLPPETPLPEELLWEAREEGAQVFQVPLPPLPGRGQRFYPPTLISGVAPTSRCLREPVLGPVLVLLPVRGPSEAVAVASALPHAAAAALWAQDITVALDTADRLPQGLVSLNSLDLLDPSTGGTDLDEALREFGCPPWEQPPEVEEPLSPSVTLDDPGDPELAQAVATARGAAPGWGRLPGASRARVLRGAAAALPGGPGTPEDGDRSDTGGSLRGALLRWAERAERAGGTVQEMPGGRALLTRRPLGVLGVAWVWPRLLALELLLPALALGNAVVVVAPSGGAGAAQRLRK
;
A
#
# COMPACT_ATOMS: atom_id res chain seq x y z
N ASP A 1 38.02 -2.20 11.68
CA ASP A 1 38.39 -1.50 12.92
C ASP A 1 37.09 -1.26 13.68
N PRO A 2 36.97 -1.62 14.97
CA PRO A 2 35.74 -1.44 15.75
C PRO A 2 35.33 0.02 15.97
N ARG A 3 36.21 0.99 15.70
CA ARG A 3 35.90 2.43 15.77
C ARG A 3 35.41 3.00 14.42
N THR A 4 35.31 2.17 13.39
CA THR A 4 34.83 2.60 12.08
C THR A 4 33.31 2.74 12.11
N GLU A 5 32.81 3.97 11.92
CA GLU A 5 31.37 4.25 11.83
C GLU A 5 30.84 4.12 10.39
N VAL A 6 31.65 4.47 9.38
CA VAL A 6 31.26 4.42 7.96
C VAL A 6 32.28 3.61 7.17
N GLY A 7 31.82 2.51 6.58
CA GLY A 7 32.60 1.63 5.71
C GLY A 7 32.70 2.12 4.27
N PRO A 8 33.43 1.40 3.40
CA PRO A 8 33.45 1.67 1.97
C PRO A 8 32.08 1.35 1.33
N LEU A 9 31.77 2.05 0.25
CA LEU A 9 30.64 1.71 -0.62
C LEU A 9 30.84 0.33 -1.27
N PRO A 10 29.75 -0.43 -1.49
CA PRO A 10 29.79 -1.62 -2.32
C PRO A 10 30.34 -1.31 -3.73
N PRO A 11 31.06 -2.25 -4.37
CA PRO A 11 31.76 -2.01 -5.63
C PRO A 11 30.87 -1.42 -6.74
N GLU A 12 29.63 -1.91 -6.84
CA GLU A 12 28.66 -1.56 -7.89
C GLU A 12 27.81 -0.32 -7.58
N THR A 13 27.92 0.28 -6.39
CA THR A 13 27.08 1.44 -6.02
C THR A 13 27.50 2.66 -6.83
N PRO A 14 26.66 3.27 -7.68
CA PRO A 14 27.01 4.47 -8.43
C PRO A 14 27.28 5.63 -7.47
N LEU A 15 28.21 6.52 -7.84
CA LEU A 15 28.47 7.73 -7.07
C LEU A 15 27.36 8.75 -7.33
N PRO A 16 26.83 9.43 -6.29
CA PRO A 16 25.72 10.36 -6.45
C PRO A 16 26.13 11.74 -6.99
N GLU A 17 27.36 11.90 -7.50
CA GLU A 17 27.96 13.21 -7.87
C GLU A 17 27.11 14.03 -8.84
N GLU A 18 26.48 13.38 -9.83
CA GLU A 18 25.60 14.05 -10.78
C GLU A 18 24.39 14.69 -10.08
N LEU A 19 23.74 13.94 -9.19
CA LEU A 19 22.61 14.43 -8.39
C LEU A 19 23.01 15.56 -7.45
N LEU A 20 24.20 15.47 -6.82
CA LEU A 20 24.71 16.54 -5.96
C LEU A 20 25.03 17.81 -6.76
N TRP A 21 25.58 17.65 -7.98
CA TRP A 21 25.87 18.78 -8.87
C TRP A 21 24.59 19.50 -9.28
N GLU A 22 23.59 18.76 -9.77
CA GLU A 22 22.31 19.32 -10.16
C GLU A 22 21.60 20.00 -8.99
N ALA A 23 21.61 19.39 -7.79
CA ALA A 23 21.03 20.00 -6.60
C ALA A 23 21.70 21.35 -6.28
N ARG A 24 23.02 21.47 -6.44
CA ARG A 24 23.74 22.74 -6.24
C ARG A 24 23.35 23.79 -7.28
N GLU A 25 23.22 23.40 -8.54
CA GLU A 25 22.76 24.28 -9.63
C GLU A 25 21.32 24.77 -9.39
N GLU A 26 20.48 23.94 -8.76
CA GLU A 26 19.12 24.30 -8.32
C GLU A 26 19.10 25.18 -7.05
N GLY A 27 20.26 25.47 -6.46
CA GLY A 27 20.41 26.34 -5.28
C GLY A 27 20.40 25.60 -3.93
N ALA A 28 20.45 24.27 -3.93
CA ALA A 28 20.57 23.48 -2.71
C ALA A 28 21.95 23.63 -2.07
N GLN A 29 21.99 23.50 -0.75
CA GLN A 29 23.22 23.49 0.03
C GLN A 29 23.65 22.07 0.31
N VAL A 30 24.88 21.73 -0.08
CA VAL A 30 25.48 20.41 0.10
C VAL A 30 26.61 20.49 1.13
N PHE A 31 26.45 19.76 2.23
CA PHE A 31 27.43 19.66 3.32
C PHE A 31 28.07 18.28 3.29
N GLN A 32 29.40 18.23 3.22
CA GLN A 32 30.17 16.99 3.22
C GLN A 32 31.24 17.06 4.30
N VAL A 33 31.34 16.00 5.10
CA VAL A 33 32.41 15.87 6.09
C VAL A 33 33.68 15.37 5.39
N PRO A 34 34.83 16.06 5.50
CA PRO A 34 36.07 15.61 4.89
C PRO A 34 36.46 14.21 5.40
N LEU A 35 36.78 13.30 4.48
CA LEU A 35 37.24 11.96 4.84
C LEU A 35 38.65 12.01 5.45
N PRO A 36 38.91 11.26 6.54
CA PRO A 36 40.27 11.08 7.06
C PRO A 36 41.14 10.29 6.06
N PRO A 37 42.46 10.19 6.28
CA PRO A 37 43.33 9.32 5.48
C PRO A 37 42.79 7.89 5.46
N LEU A 38 42.40 7.41 4.27
CA LEU A 38 41.67 6.16 4.11
C LEU A 38 42.62 4.94 4.10
N PRO A 39 42.24 3.84 4.76
CA PRO A 39 43.02 2.62 4.73
C PRO A 39 42.85 1.88 3.39
N GLY A 40 43.95 1.69 2.67
CA GLY A 40 44.02 0.81 1.49
C GLY A 40 43.78 1.52 0.15
N ARG A 41 44.58 1.13 -0.85
CA ARG A 41 44.38 1.55 -2.25
C ARG A 41 43.24 0.73 -2.86
N GLY A 42 42.26 1.39 -3.48
CA GLY A 42 41.20 0.76 -4.28
C GLY A 42 39.85 0.56 -3.59
N GLN A 43 39.70 0.91 -2.31
CA GLN A 43 38.38 0.92 -1.65
C GLN A 43 37.65 2.23 -1.93
N ARG A 44 36.34 2.15 -2.20
CA ARG A 44 35.51 3.30 -2.56
C ARG A 44 34.83 3.89 -1.33
N PHE A 45 35.50 4.78 -0.61
CA PHE A 45 34.86 5.54 0.47
C PHE A 45 34.19 6.79 -0.09
N TYR A 46 33.04 7.16 0.50
CA TYR A 46 32.30 8.37 0.15
C TYR A 46 31.96 9.15 1.43
N PRO A 47 32.13 10.49 1.44
CA PRO A 47 31.84 11.28 2.63
C PRO A 47 30.33 11.27 2.95
N PRO A 48 29.95 11.13 4.23
CA PRO A 48 28.60 11.43 4.66
C PRO A 48 28.19 12.82 4.17
N THR A 49 27.06 12.88 3.47
CA THR A 49 26.61 14.05 2.73
C THR A 49 25.22 14.44 3.20
N LEU A 50 25.01 15.70 3.57
CA LEU A 50 23.71 16.28 3.88
C LEU A 50 23.36 17.32 2.81
N ILE A 51 22.18 17.20 2.20
CA ILE A 51 21.65 18.16 1.23
C ILE A 51 20.45 18.85 1.86
N SER A 52 20.39 20.18 1.80
CA SER A 52 19.28 20.98 2.33
C SER A 52 18.89 22.10 1.37
N GLY A 53 17.67 22.64 1.52
CA GLY A 53 17.17 23.69 0.62
C GLY A 53 16.86 23.17 -0.80
N VAL A 54 16.55 21.87 -0.91
CA VAL A 54 16.26 21.21 -2.18
C VAL A 54 14.90 21.68 -2.72
N ALA A 55 14.85 21.98 -4.02
CA ALA A 55 13.60 22.33 -4.69
C ALA A 55 12.62 21.13 -4.69
N PRO A 56 11.29 21.33 -4.53
CA PRO A 56 10.32 20.23 -4.55
C PRO A 56 10.33 19.37 -5.83
N THR A 57 10.82 19.92 -6.94
CA THR A 57 10.94 19.24 -8.24
C THR A 57 12.31 18.58 -8.46
N SER A 58 13.22 18.69 -7.50
CA SER A 58 14.59 18.19 -7.65
C SER A 58 14.63 16.68 -7.88
N ARG A 59 15.60 16.21 -8.66
CA ARG A 59 15.81 14.77 -8.89
C ARG A 59 16.18 14.03 -7.60
N CYS A 60 16.84 14.71 -6.65
CA CYS A 60 17.18 14.16 -5.33
C CYS A 60 15.97 13.67 -4.52
N LEU A 61 14.75 14.10 -4.84
CA LEU A 61 13.52 13.66 -4.19
C LEU A 61 12.75 12.60 -4.98
N ARG A 62 13.07 12.43 -6.26
CA ARG A 62 12.37 11.51 -7.18
C ARG A 62 13.13 10.21 -7.40
N GLU A 63 14.46 10.28 -7.34
CA GLU A 63 15.36 9.15 -7.56
C GLU A 63 16.00 8.72 -6.24
N PRO A 64 16.21 7.42 -6.02
CA PRO A 64 16.91 6.94 -4.84
C PRO A 64 18.37 7.42 -4.87
N VAL A 65 18.75 8.25 -3.90
CA VAL A 65 20.14 8.68 -3.74
C VAL A 65 20.91 7.58 -3.03
N LEU A 66 21.86 6.98 -3.74
CA LEU A 66 22.65 5.87 -3.21
C LEU A 66 23.90 6.38 -2.47
N GLY A 67 24.28 5.65 -1.42
CA GLY A 67 25.40 5.99 -0.56
C GLY A 67 24.96 6.78 0.68
N PRO A 68 25.93 7.30 1.48
CA PRO A 68 25.64 7.96 2.75
C PRO A 68 25.17 9.40 2.53
N VAL A 69 24.07 9.58 1.81
CA VAL A 69 23.48 10.89 1.48
C VAL A 69 22.12 11.04 2.14
N LEU A 70 21.93 12.12 2.88
CA LEU A 70 20.67 12.50 3.51
C LEU A 70 20.14 13.79 2.86
N VAL A 71 18.89 13.77 2.43
CA VAL A 71 18.18 14.96 1.93
C VAL A 71 17.24 15.48 3.01
N LEU A 72 17.37 16.75 3.38
CA LEU A 72 16.60 17.41 4.43
C LEU A 72 15.57 18.36 3.84
N LEU A 73 14.29 18.09 4.14
CA LEU A 73 13.16 18.93 3.78
C LEU A 73 12.46 19.45 5.03
N PRO A 74 12.36 20.78 5.22
CA PRO A 74 11.55 21.34 6.30
C PRO A 74 10.06 21.20 5.97
N VAL A 75 9.27 20.84 6.97
CA VAL A 75 7.81 20.77 6.92
C VAL A 75 7.22 21.56 8.09
N ARG A 76 6.07 22.19 7.90
CA ARG A 76 5.41 23.06 8.88
C ARG A 76 4.54 22.29 9.86
N GLY A 77 4.32 20.99 9.63
CA GLY A 77 3.59 20.13 10.56
C GLY A 77 3.25 18.76 9.98
N PRO A 78 2.52 17.94 10.75
CA PRO A 78 2.25 16.54 10.40
C PRO A 78 1.54 16.34 9.06
N SER A 79 0.54 17.19 8.75
CA SER A 79 -0.19 17.07 7.49
C SER A 79 0.67 17.34 6.25
N GLU A 80 1.61 18.28 6.35
CA GLU A 80 2.56 18.54 5.27
C GLU A 80 3.61 17.42 5.18
N ALA A 81 4.07 16.89 6.32
CA ALA A 81 4.96 15.73 6.35
C ALA A 81 4.37 14.52 5.61
N VAL A 82 3.09 14.22 5.86
CA VAL A 82 2.37 13.14 5.16
C VAL A 82 2.23 13.42 3.66
N ALA A 83 1.95 14.67 3.27
CA ALA A 83 1.83 15.04 1.87
C ALA A 83 3.17 14.90 1.13
N VAL A 84 4.27 15.33 1.76
CA VAL A 84 5.63 15.17 1.23
C VAL A 84 5.99 13.69 1.13
N ALA A 85 5.78 12.91 2.20
CA ALA A 85 6.07 11.48 2.21
C ALA A 85 5.26 10.71 1.13
N SER A 86 4.02 11.12 0.88
CA SER A 86 3.16 10.57 -0.19
C SER A 86 3.58 10.93 -1.60
N ALA A 87 4.35 12.01 -1.78
CA ALA A 87 4.87 12.39 -3.08
C ALA A 87 6.18 11.68 -3.44
N LEU A 88 6.82 11.01 -2.47
CA LEU A 88 8.09 10.31 -2.67
C LEU A 88 7.86 8.91 -3.26
N PRO A 89 8.41 8.60 -4.44
CA PRO A 89 8.08 7.37 -5.18
C PRO A 89 8.63 6.06 -4.61
N HIS A 90 9.57 6.07 -3.65
CA HIS A 90 10.34 4.88 -3.26
C HIS A 90 10.45 4.65 -1.74
N ALA A 91 9.55 5.23 -0.93
CA ALA A 91 9.63 5.06 0.53
C ALA A 91 8.76 3.88 0.99
N ALA A 92 9.38 2.73 1.26
CA ALA A 92 8.72 1.54 1.80
C ALA A 92 8.60 1.56 3.34
N ALA A 93 9.56 2.20 4.00
CA ALA A 93 9.58 2.41 5.44
C ALA A 93 9.75 3.89 5.79
N ALA A 94 9.26 4.27 6.97
CA ALA A 94 9.47 5.58 7.57
C ALA A 94 9.83 5.43 9.05
N ALA A 95 10.46 6.46 9.59
CA ALA A 95 10.62 6.63 11.02
C ALA A 95 10.14 8.03 11.42
N LEU A 96 9.38 8.09 12.52
CA LEU A 96 8.71 9.28 13.00
C LEU A 96 9.14 9.55 14.43
N TRP A 97 9.68 10.74 14.67
CA TRP A 97 10.02 11.20 16.01
C TRP A 97 9.03 12.25 16.48
N ALA A 98 8.36 11.97 17.60
CA ALA A 98 7.41 12.88 18.23
C ALA A 98 7.31 12.59 19.74
N GLN A 99 7.20 13.64 20.54
CA GLN A 99 6.99 13.53 21.98
C GLN A 99 5.54 13.16 22.33
N ASP A 100 4.58 13.69 21.56
CA ASP A 100 3.16 13.39 21.75
C ASP A 100 2.78 12.11 21.00
N ILE A 101 2.38 11.09 21.75
CA ILE A 101 1.99 9.79 21.20
C ILE A 101 0.75 9.86 20.30
N THR A 102 -0.16 10.80 20.55
CA THR A 102 -1.36 11.02 19.74
C THR A 102 -0.97 11.53 18.37
N VAL A 103 -0.05 12.50 18.33
CA VAL A 103 0.49 13.03 17.06
C VAL A 103 1.27 11.94 16.34
N ALA A 104 2.07 11.15 17.06
CA ALA A 104 2.85 10.06 16.49
C ALA A 104 1.94 9.03 15.79
N LEU A 105 0.92 8.53 16.50
CA LEU A 105 0.00 7.52 16.00
C LEU A 105 -0.90 8.05 14.87
N ASP A 106 -1.44 9.26 14.99
CA ASP A 106 -2.25 9.88 13.91
C ASP A 106 -1.43 10.06 12.62
N THR A 107 -0.20 10.55 12.77
CA THR A 107 0.69 10.77 11.61
C THR A 107 1.09 9.45 10.97
N ALA A 108 1.47 8.45 11.77
CA ALA A 108 1.83 7.12 11.29
C ALA A 108 0.67 6.43 10.55
N ASP A 109 -0.58 6.61 11.01
CA ASP A 109 -1.74 6.04 10.33
C ASP A 109 -2.00 6.66 8.94
N ARG A 110 -1.47 7.86 8.70
CA ARG A 110 -1.67 8.61 7.46
C ARG A 110 -0.51 8.49 6.48
N LEU A 111 0.64 8.00 6.95
CA LEU A 111 1.82 7.75 6.12
C LEU A 111 1.57 6.59 5.15
N PRO A 112 1.96 6.68 3.87
CA PRO A 112 1.74 5.62 2.89
C PRO A 112 2.67 4.42 3.05
N GLN A 113 3.72 4.53 3.88
CA GLN A 113 4.71 3.49 4.12
C GLN A 113 4.10 2.24 4.77
N GLY A 114 4.62 1.06 4.41
CA GLY A 114 4.19 -0.23 4.96
C GLY A 114 4.77 -0.51 6.35
N LEU A 115 5.92 0.08 6.67
CA LEU A 115 6.57 0.00 7.98
C LEU A 115 6.84 1.40 8.52
N VAL A 116 6.37 1.69 9.73
CA VAL A 116 6.61 2.97 10.40
C VAL A 116 7.16 2.74 11.80
N SER A 117 8.39 3.18 12.05
CA SER A 117 9.01 3.15 13.38
C SER A 117 8.71 4.43 14.14
N LEU A 118 8.35 4.32 15.41
CA LEU A 118 8.08 5.48 16.27
C LEU A 118 9.23 5.68 17.26
N ASN A 119 9.87 6.84 17.20
CA ASN A 119 10.99 7.23 18.07
C ASN A 119 12.18 6.26 18.07
N SER A 120 12.32 5.43 17.03
CA SER A 120 13.43 4.48 16.87
C SER A 120 13.74 4.21 15.39
N LEU A 121 14.91 3.60 15.16
CA LEU A 121 15.29 3.00 13.88
C LEU A 121 15.72 1.54 14.04
N ASP A 122 15.62 0.96 15.24
CA ASP A 122 16.25 -0.29 15.65
C ASP A 122 16.02 -1.48 14.70
N LEU A 123 14.82 -1.58 14.12
CA LEU A 123 14.50 -2.63 13.13
C LEU A 123 15.40 -2.59 11.90
N LEU A 124 15.82 -1.40 11.48
CA LEU A 124 16.58 -1.13 10.27
C LEU A 124 17.97 -0.60 10.56
N ASP A 125 18.35 -0.46 11.84
CA ASP A 125 19.65 0.07 12.24
C ASP A 125 20.66 -1.08 12.30
N PRO A 126 21.59 -1.18 11.32
CA PRO A 126 22.58 -2.24 11.27
C PRO A 126 23.52 -2.21 12.49
N SER A 127 23.67 -1.07 13.17
CA SER A 127 24.52 -0.96 14.37
C SER A 127 23.92 -1.65 15.59
N THR A 128 22.61 -1.85 15.61
CA THR A 128 21.87 -2.53 16.69
C THR A 128 21.54 -3.99 16.38
N GLY A 129 22.01 -4.50 15.23
CA GLY A 129 21.64 -5.84 14.75
C GLY A 129 20.27 -5.87 14.06
N GLY A 130 19.81 -4.74 13.53
CA GLY A 130 18.61 -4.65 12.71
C GLY A 130 18.64 -5.60 11.50
N THR A 131 17.46 -5.91 10.98
CA THR A 131 17.28 -6.77 9.82
C THR A 131 17.31 -5.95 8.52
N ASP A 132 17.48 -6.64 7.40
CA ASP A 132 17.35 -6.04 6.08
C ASP A 132 15.93 -5.49 5.87
N LEU A 133 15.79 -4.38 5.13
CA LEU A 133 14.50 -3.74 4.90
C LEU A 133 13.51 -4.68 4.19
N ASP A 134 13.96 -5.48 3.22
CA ASP A 134 13.07 -6.39 2.50
C ASP A 134 12.64 -7.57 3.39
N GLU A 135 13.49 -7.99 4.32
CA GLU A 135 13.15 -8.99 5.33
C GLU A 135 12.17 -8.42 6.37
N ALA A 136 12.42 -7.21 6.89
CA ALA A 136 11.51 -6.51 7.79
C ALA A 136 10.14 -6.28 7.14
N LEU A 137 10.12 -5.88 5.87
CA LEU A 137 8.88 -5.75 5.12
C LEU A 137 8.22 -7.12 4.96
N ARG A 138 8.93 -8.17 4.56
CA ARG A 138 8.34 -9.53 4.48
C ARG A 138 7.74 -10.01 5.80
N GLU A 139 8.39 -9.73 6.91
CA GLU A 139 7.93 -10.16 8.24
C GLU A 139 6.79 -9.28 8.77
N PHE A 140 6.88 -7.96 8.61
CA PHE A 140 6.02 -6.99 9.30
C PHE A 140 5.18 -6.08 8.39
N GLY A 141 5.61 -5.81 7.16
CA GLY A 141 5.03 -4.80 6.26
C GLY A 141 4.32 -5.35 5.00
N CYS A 142 4.55 -6.62 4.65
CA CYS A 142 4.21 -7.17 3.35
C CYS A 142 2.94 -7.99 3.45
N PRO A 143 1.92 -7.72 2.63
CA PRO A 143 0.87 -8.68 2.44
C PRO A 143 1.40 -9.94 1.70
N PRO A 144 0.82 -11.13 1.90
CA PRO A 144 1.32 -12.41 1.36
C PRO A 144 1.49 -12.52 -0.16
N TRP A 145 1.12 -11.51 -0.95
CA TRP A 145 1.03 -11.58 -2.42
C TRP A 145 2.09 -10.77 -3.19
N GLU A 146 3.06 -10.13 -2.53
CA GLU A 146 4.26 -9.61 -3.24
C GLU A 146 5.27 -10.72 -3.59
N GLN A 147 5.01 -11.94 -3.16
CA GLN A 147 5.36 -13.13 -3.94
C GLN A 147 4.07 -13.63 -4.60
N PRO A 148 3.65 -13.02 -5.73
CA PRO A 148 2.62 -13.65 -6.52
C PRO A 148 3.10 -15.08 -6.81
N PRO A 149 2.26 -16.12 -6.65
CA PRO A 149 2.66 -17.46 -7.08
C PRO A 149 3.14 -17.34 -8.53
N GLU A 150 4.24 -18.01 -8.88
CA GLU A 150 4.67 -18.08 -10.28
C GLU A 150 3.49 -18.61 -11.10
N VAL A 151 2.85 -17.71 -11.84
CA VAL A 151 1.76 -18.07 -12.74
C VAL A 151 2.44 -18.57 -14.00
N GLU A 152 2.78 -19.87 -14.02
CA GLU A 152 3.43 -20.53 -15.18
C GLU A 152 2.60 -20.37 -16.47
N GLU A 153 1.28 -20.23 -16.35
CA GLU A 153 0.40 -19.89 -17.47
C GLU A 153 -0.65 -18.85 -17.03
N PRO A 154 -0.78 -17.69 -17.72
CA PRO A 154 -1.89 -16.78 -17.48
C PRO A 154 -3.19 -17.55 -17.71
N LEU A 155 -4.05 -17.59 -16.69
CA LEU A 155 -5.39 -18.17 -16.78
C LEU A 155 -6.15 -17.46 -17.91
N SER A 156 -6.08 -18.04 -19.10
CA SER A 156 -6.80 -17.62 -20.28
C SER A 156 -8.26 -18.08 -20.13
N PRO A 157 -9.24 -17.28 -20.57
CA PRO A 157 -9.12 -16.28 -21.61
C PRO A 157 -8.62 -14.92 -21.08
N SER A 158 -7.67 -14.33 -21.80
CA SER A 158 -7.46 -12.89 -21.78
C SER A 158 -8.79 -12.20 -22.08
N VAL A 159 -9.42 -11.66 -21.06
CA VAL A 159 -10.55 -10.74 -21.25
C VAL A 159 -9.93 -9.48 -21.85
N THR A 160 -10.10 -9.30 -23.15
CA THR A 160 -10.10 -7.95 -23.71
C THR A 160 -11.22 -7.21 -23.01
N LEU A 161 -10.85 -6.38 -22.03
CA LEU A 161 -11.73 -5.34 -21.53
C LEU A 161 -12.13 -4.53 -22.76
N ASP A 162 -13.44 -4.36 -22.96
CA ASP A 162 -13.95 -3.44 -23.97
C ASP A 162 -13.24 -2.08 -23.76
N ASP A 163 -12.75 -1.50 -24.87
CA ASP A 163 -11.95 -0.28 -25.04
C ASP A 163 -11.55 0.47 -23.74
N PRO A 164 -10.26 0.62 -23.39
CA PRO A 164 -9.84 1.47 -22.26
C PRO A 164 -10.30 2.94 -22.37
N GLY A 165 -10.80 3.37 -23.53
CA GLY A 165 -11.51 4.63 -23.75
C GLY A 165 -13.01 4.63 -23.43
N ASP A 166 -13.59 3.53 -22.92
CA ASP A 166 -15.01 3.45 -22.59
C ASP A 166 -15.37 4.48 -21.50
N PRO A 167 -16.24 5.47 -21.81
CA PRO A 167 -16.66 6.48 -20.85
C PRO A 167 -17.41 5.87 -19.65
N GLU A 168 -18.08 4.72 -19.80
CA GLU A 168 -18.79 4.07 -18.69
C GLU A 168 -17.80 3.46 -17.68
N LEU A 169 -16.78 2.75 -18.17
CA LEU A 169 -15.69 2.25 -17.32
C LEU A 169 -14.93 3.40 -16.65
N ALA A 170 -14.59 4.46 -17.39
CA ALA A 170 -13.90 5.63 -16.83
C ALA A 170 -14.72 6.29 -15.71
N GLN A 171 -16.04 6.43 -15.89
CA GLN A 171 -16.95 6.95 -14.87
C GLN A 171 -17.06 6.03 -13.65
N ALA A 172 -17.11 4.71 -13.85
CA ALA A 172 -17.14 3.74 -12.77
C ALA A 172 -15.85 3.79 -11.93
N VAL A 173 -14.68 3.87 -12.59
CA VAL A 173 -13.38 4.04 -11.93
C VAL A 173 -13.32 5.36 -11.17
N ALA A 174 -13.77 6.47 -11.77
CA ALA A 174 -13.81 7.77 -11.11
C ALA A 174 -14.70 7.74 -9.85
N THR A 175 -15.87 7.10 -9.93
CA THR A 175 -16.79 6.92 -8.81
C THR A 175 -16.16 6.06 -7.70
N ALA A 176 -15.54 4.94 -8.07
CA ALA A 176 -14.86 4.06 -7.12
C ALA A 176 -13.68 4.77 -6.42
N ARG A 177 -12.87 5.54 -7.17
CA ARG A 177 -11.79 6.37 -6.60
C ARG A 177 -12.32 7.43 -5.64
N GLY A 178 -13.45 8.06 -5.95
CA GLY A 178 -14.10 9.02 -5.05
C GLY A 178 -14.64 8.38 -3.77
N ALA A 179 -15.18 7.15 -3.87
CA ALA A 179 -15.75 6.44 -2.72
C ALA A 179 -14.70 5.75 -1.83
N ALA A 180 -13.57 5.30 -2.40
CA ALA A 180 -12.58 4.46 -1.71
C ALA A 180 -12.07 5.04 -0.39
N PRO A 181 -11.70 6.34 -0.28
CA PRO A 181 -11.24 6.90 0.99
C PRO A 181 -12.32 6.90 2.09
N GLY A 182 -13.57 7.16 1.70
CA GLY A 182 -14.71 7.14 2.63
C GLY A 182 -15.02 5.73 3.11
N TRP A 183 -15.14 4.79 2.16
CA TRP A 183 -15.45 3.39 2.44
C TRP A 183 -14.34 2.68 3.23
N GLY A 184 -13.08 2.88 2.84
CA GLY A 184 -11.92 2.25 3.47
C GLY A 184 -11.71 2.64 4.93
N ARG A 185 -12.07 3.88 5.30
CA ARG A 185 -11.98 4.39 6.68
C ARG A 185 -13.13 3.95 7.59
N LEU A 186 -14.21 3.37 7.04
CA LEU A 186 -15.31 2.92 7.88
C LEU A 186 -14.84 1.79 8.80
N PRO A 187 -15.23 1.80 10.09
CA PRO A 187 -14.99 0.65 10.97
C PRO A 187 -15.58 -0.64 10.38
N GLY A 188 -14.96 -1.78 10.69
CA GLY A 188 -15.42 -3.10 10.25
C GLY A 188 -16.91 -3.35 10.53
N ALA A 189 -17.38 -2.95 11.71
CA ALA A 189 -18.80 -3.03 12.09
C ALA A 189 -19.73 -2.18 11.19
N SER A 190 -19.27 -1.01 10.75
CA SER A 190 -20.05 -0.17 9.83
C SER A 190 -20.14 -0.80 8.44
N ARG A 191 -19.04 -1.39 7.94
CA ARG A 191 -19.06 -2.14 6.67
C ARG A 191 -19.94 -3.40 6.78
N ALA A 192 -19.85 -4.12 7.90
CA ALA A 192 -20.69 -5.27 8.19
C ALA A 192 -22.18 -4.92 8.21
N ARG A 193 -22.56 -3.76 8.76
CA ARG A 193 -23.94 -3.26 8.72
C ARG A 193 -24.45 -3.12 7.30
N VAL A 194 -23.63 -2.57 6.40
CA VAL A 194 -23.99 -2.43 4.97
C VAL A 194 -24.18 -3.80 4.32
N LEU A 195 -23.26 -4.74 4.56
CA LEU A 195 -23.37 -6.11 4.02
C LEU A 195 -24.61 -6.85 4.53
N ARG A 196 -24.96 -6.71 5.81
CA ARG A 196 -26.20 -7.26 6.38
C ARG A 196 -27.45 -6.58 5.81
N GLY A 197 -27.41 -5.27 5.59
CA GLY A 197 -28.49 -4.53 4.93
C GLY A 197 -28.73 -5.04 3.51
N ALA A 198 -27.67 -5.26 2.73
CA ALA A 198 -27.74 -5.88 1.42
C ALA A 198 -28.35 -7.30 1.49
N ALA A 199 -27.93 -8.11 2.48
CA ALA A 199 -28.47 -9.45 2.67
C ALA A 199 -29.98 -9.43 3.00
N ALA A 200 -30.43 -8.45 3.79
CA ALA A 200 -31.83 -8.27 4.16
C ALA A 200 -32.70 -7.81 2.97
N ALA A 201 -32.15 -6.98 2.08
CA ALA A 201 -32.83 -6.46 0.90
C ALA A 201 -33.04 -7.50 -0.21
N LEU A 202 -32.30 -8.62 -0.19
CA LEU A 202 -32.50 -9.71 -1.15
C LEU A 202 -33.91 -10.31 -0.97
N PRO A 203 -34.64 -10.57 -2.07
CA PRO A 203 -35.99 -11.11 -1.99
C PRO A 203 -35.99 -12.44 -1.21
N GLY A 204 -36.86 -12.54 -0.21
CA GLY A 204 -37.07 -13.75 0.58
C GLY A 204 -38.22 -14.55 0.01
N GLY A 205 -37.94 -15.63 -0.73
CA GLY A 205 -38.95 -16.60 -1.13
C GLY A 205 -38.32 -17.84 -1.76
N PRO A 206 -38.93 -19.03 -1.61
CA PRO A 206 -38.63 -20.14 -2.52
C PRO A 206 -38.97 -19.67 -3.94
N GLY A 207 -38.00 -19.72 -4.85
CA GLY A 207 -38.14 -19.18 -6.20
C GLY A 207 -39.41 -19.70 -6.88
N THR A 208 -40.14 -18.81 -7.56
CA THR A 208 -41.16 -19.24 -8.53
C THR A 208 -40.47 -20.03 -9.64
N PRO A 209 -40.99 -21.22 -10.02
CA PRO A 209 -40.30 -22.18 -10.88
C PRO A 209 -40.18 -21.78 -12.37
N GLU A 210 -40.42 -20.52 -12.74
CA GLU A 210 -40.38 -20.06 -14.14
C GLU A 210 -39.00 -19.61 -14.61
N ASP A 211 -38.04 -19.38 -13.71
CA ASP A 211 -36.64 -19.15 -14.08
C ASP A 211 -35.87 -20.48 -13.98
N GLY A 212 -35.64 -21.12 -15.13
CA GLY A 212 -35.05 -22.45 -15.30
C GLY A 212 -33.57 -22.60 -14.90
N ASP A 213 -33.14 -22.00 -13.79
CA ASP A 213 -31.82 -22.25 -13.19
C ASP A 213 -32.00 -22.71 -11.73
N ARG A 214 -32.20 -24.03 -11.57
CA ARG A 214 -32.30 -24.72 -10.26
C ARG A 214 -30.92 -24.82 -9.60
N SER A 215 -30.36 -23.70 -9.19
CA SER A 215 -29.33 -23.68 -8.16
C SER A 215 -29.70 -22.64 -7.10
N ASP A 216 -29.49 -23.01 -5.85
CA ASP A 216 -29.83 -22.33 -4.59
C ASP A 216 -29.13 -20.96 -4.40
N THR A 217 -29.32 -20.06 -5.37
CA THR A 217 -28.48 -18.88 -5.58
C THR A 217 -28.79 -17.79 -4.55
N GLY A 218 -30.06 -17.63 -4.17
CA GLY A 218 -30.49 -16.65 -3.17
C GLY A 218 -30.05 -16.99 -1.75
N GLY A 219 -30.11 -18.28 -1.38
CA GLY A 219 -29.60 -18.79 -0.10
C GLY A 219 -28.08 -18.66 -0.01
N SER A 220 -27.37 -18.95 -1.10
CA SER A 220 -25.91 -18.85 -1.16
C SER A 220 -25.39 -17.40 -1.08
N LEU A 221 -26.00 -16.45 -1.81
CA LEU A 221 -25.58 -15.03 -1.78
C LEU A 221 -25.90 -14.37 -0.43
N ARG A 222 -27.11 -14.57 0.11
CA ARG A 222 -27.46 -14.07 1.44
C ARG A 222 -26.51 -14.62 2.49
N GLY A 223 -26.21 -15.92 2.44
CA GLY A 223 -25.22 -16.56 3.31
C GLY A 223 -23.83 -15.96 3.15
N ALA A 224 -23.37 -15.72 1.92
CA ALA A 224 -22.05 -15.12 1.64
C ALA A 224 -21.93 -13.70 2.20
N LEU A 225 -22.97 -12.86 2.02
CA LEU A 225 -23.02 -11.52 2.59
C LEU A 225 -22.93 -11.53 4.11
N LEU A 226 -23.64 -12.45 4.78
CA LEU A 226 -23.60 -12.58 6.24
C LEU A 226 -22.23 -13.07 6.73
N ARG A 227 -21.62 -14.06 6.05
CA ARG A 227 -20.26 -14.53 6.38
C ARG A 227 -19.23 -13.41 6.27
N TRP A 228 -19.27 -12.63 5.20
CA TRP A 228 -18.32 -11.53 5.01
C TRP A 228 -18.61 -10.31 5.90
N ALA A 229 -19.86 -10.10 6.31
CA ALA A 229 -20.18 -9.12 7.35
C ALA A 229 -19.52 -9.49 8.68
N GLU A 230 -19.61 -10.76 9.09
CA GLU A 230 -18.96 -11.26 10.29
C GLU A 230 -17.42 -11.16 10.19
N ARG A 231 -16.86 -11.49 9.02
CA ARG A 231 -15.43 -11.32 8.76
C ARG A 231 -14.99 -9.85 8.83
N ALA A 232 -15.79 -8.92 8.28
CA ALA A 232 -15.51 -7.49 8.31
C ALA A 232 -15.41 -6.94 9.74
N GLU A 233 -16.27 -7.43 10.65
CA GLU A 233 -16.22 -7.07 12.08
C GLU A 233 -14.96 -7.58 12.79
N ARG A 234 -14.48 -8.76 12.41
CA ARG A 234 -13.28 -9.38 12.98
C ARG A 234 -11.99 -8.99 12.28
N ALA A 235 -12.08 -8.28 11.15
CA ALA A 235 -10.92 -7.82 10.41
C ALA A 235 -10.23 -6.71 11.20
N GLY A 236 -9.23 -7.09 12.00
CA GLY A 236 -8.39 -6.20 12.80
C GLY A 236 -6.91 -6.44 12.55
N GLY A 237 -6.11 -5.69 13.31
CA GLY A 237 -4.66 -5.87 13.37
C GLY A 237 -4.22 -6.86 14.43
N THR A 238 -2.92 -7.16 14.44
CA THR A 238 -2.26 -7.97 15.48
C THR A 238 -1.20 -7.14 16.20
N VAL A 239 -0.95 -7.47 17.46
CA VAL A 239 0.15 -6.89 18.24
C VAL A 239 1.18 -7.99 18.45
N GLN A 240 2.43 -7.71 18.09
CA GLN A 240 3.55 -8.62 18.26
C GLN A 240 4.58 -7.98 19.20
N GLU A 241 5.03 -8.72 20.21
CA GLU A 241 6.13 -8.29 21.08
C GLU A 241 7.47 -8.50 20.35
N MET A 242 8.38 -7.55 20.48
CA MET A 242 9.70 -7.60 19.84
C MET A 242 10.79 -7.15 20.83
N PRO A 243 12.06 -7.54 20.62
CA PRO A 243 13.16 -6.92 21.35
C PRO A 243 13.10 -5.40 21.20
N GLY A 244 13.08 -4.67 22.33
CA GLY A 244 13.01 -3.20 22.33
C GLY A 244 11.61 -2.59 22.21
N GLY A 245 10.54 -3.37 22.01
CA GLY A 245 9.19 -2.81 21.95
C GLY A 245 8.10 -3.72 21.41
N ARG A 246 7.15 -3.13 20.66
CA ARG A 246 5.99 -3.81 20.08
C ARG A 246 5.76 -3.38 18.65
N ALA A 247 5.40 -4.32 17.78
CA ALA A 247 4.92 -4.07 16.44
C ALA A 247 3.38 -4.13 16.40
N LEU A 248 2.76 -3.10 15.84
CA LEU A 248 1.32 -3.04 15.58
C LEU A 248 1.06 -3.29 14.10
N LEU A 249 0.63 -4.49 13.75
CA LEU A 249 0.33 -4.85 12.36
C LEU A 249 -1.11 -4.48 12.06
N THR A 250 -1.34 -3.43 11.29
CA THR A 250 -2.67 -2.99 10.87
C THR A 250 -2.96 -3.39 9.43
N ARG A 251 -4.23 -3.63 9.10
CA ARG A 251 -4.67 -3.89 7.72
C ARG A 251 -5.21 -2.61 7.11
N ARG A 252 -4.67 -2.21 5.96
CA ARG A 252 -5.22 -1.12 5.14
C ARG A 252 -5.84 -1.66 3.85
N PRO A 253 -6.94 -1.06 3.37
CA PRO A 253 -7.48 -1.40 2.06
C PRO A 253 -6.49 -1.01 0.97
N LEU A 254 -6.45 -1.79 -0.10
CA LEU A 254 -5.66 -1.52 -1.32
C LEU A 254 -6.23 -0.35 -2.13
N GLY A 255 -7.48 0.03 -1.88
CA GLY A 255 -8.15 1.13 -2.56
C GLY A 255 -9.16 0.61 -3.57
N VAL A 256 -8.92 0.83 -4.86
CA VAL A 256 -9.84 0.44 -5.93
C VAL A 256 -9.35 -0.84 -6.60
N LEU A 257 -10.18 -1.88 -6.61
CA LEU A 257 -9.91 -3.15 -7.25
C LEU A 257 -10.78 -3.32 -8.51
N GLY A 258 -10.16 -3.67 -9.63
CA GLY A 258 -10.86 -4.08 -10.84
C GLY A 258 -11.06 -5.59 -10.85
N VAL A 259 -12.28 -6.05 -11.08
CA VAL A 259 -12.62 -7.48 -11.18
C VAL A 259 -13.22 -7.73 -12.56
N ALA A 260 -12.44 -8.37 -13.43
CA ALA A 260 -12.91 -8.85 -14.72
C ALA A 260 -13.64 -10.18 -14.51
N TRP A 261 -14.87 -10.28 -15.02
CA TRP A 261 -15.76 -11.40 -14.76
C TRP A 261 -15.93 -12.24 -16.02
N VAL A 262 -15.64 -13.54 -15.93
CA VAL A 262 -15.99 -14.54 -16.95
C VAL A 262 -16.60 -15.74 -16.24
N TRP A 263 -17.93 -15.89 -16.29
CA TRP A 263 -18.66 -17.10 -15.86
C TRP A 263 -18.74 -17.40 -14.33
N PRO A 264 -19.59 -18.36 -13.90
CA PRO A 264 -20.92 -18.13 -13.31
C PRO A 264 -20.97 -17.33 -11.98
N ARG A 265 -22.16 -16.79 -11.67
CA ARG A 265 -22.46 -15.77 -10.65
C ARG A 265 -21.94 -15.98 -9.23
N LEU A 266 -21.75 -17.23 -8.81
CA LEU A 266 -21.34 -17.56 -7.45
C LEU A 266 -19.86 -17.26 -7.19
N LEU A 267 -18.98 -17.55 -8.16
CA LEU A 267 -17.52 -17.36 -8.01
C LEU A 267 -17.14 -15.89 -7.89
N ALA A 268 -17.82 -15.02 -8.63
CA ALA A 268 -17.51 -13.61 -8.57
C ALA A 268 -17.92 -12.94 -7.25
N LEU A 269 -18.99 -13.40 -6.60
CA LEU A 269 -19.36 -12.91 -5.27
C LEU A 269 -18.31 -13.26 -4.22
N GLU A 270 -17.65 -14.41 -4.37
CA GLU A 270 -16.51 -14.78 -3.52
C GLU A 270 -15.28 -13.89 -3.75
N LEU A 271 -15.20 -13.15 -4.86
CA LEU A 271 -14.15 -12.15 -5.10
C LEU A 271 -14.56 -10.74 -4.64
N LEU A 272 -15.83 -10.36 -4.87
CA LEU A 272 -16.33 -9.01 -4.57
C LEU A 272 -16.51 -8.78 -3.06
N LEU A 273 -17.08 -9.75 -2.36
CA LEU A 273 -17.42 -9.59 -0.94
C LEU A 273 -16.18 -9.48 -0.02
N PRO A 274 -15.09 -10.24 -0.19
CA PRO A 274 -13.85 -10.00 0.56
C PRO A 274 -13.33 -8.59 0.35
N ALA A 275 -13.28 -8.14 -0.91
CA ALA A 275 -12.79 -6.81 -1.26
C ALA A 275 -13.58 -5.72 -0.54
N LEU A 276 -14.91 -5.76 -0.62
CA LEU A 276 -15.80 -4.80 0.07
C LEU A 276 -15.69 -4.90 1.60
N ALA A 277 -15.69 -6.12 2.15
CA ALA A 277 -15.58 -6.37 3.59
C ALA A 277 -14.28 -5.81 4.18
N LEU A 278 -13.19 -5.84 3.41
CA LEU A 278 -11.88 -5.32 3.80
C LEU A 278 -11.67 -3.83 3.46
N GLY A 279 -12.72 -3.13 3.00
CA GLY A 279 -12.69 -1.68 2.79
C GLY A 279 -12.22 -1.23 1.41
N ASN A 280 -12.11 -2.15 0.43
CA ASN A 280 -11.80 -1.79 -0.95
C ASN A 280 -13.08 -1.36 -1.69
N ALA A 281 -12.94 -0.40 -2.59
CA ALA A 281 -13.93 -0.14 -3.62
C ALA A 281 -13.69 -1.09 -4.79
N VAL A 282 -14.76 -1.54 -5.45
CA VAL A 282 -14.65 -2.55 -6.52
C VAL A 282 -15.35 -2.06 -7.78
N VAL A 283 -14.66 -2.19 -8.91
CA VAL A 283 -15.22 -1.99 -10.25
C VAL A 283 -15.32 -3.37 -10.91
N VAL A 284 -16.52 -3.74 -11.34
CA VAL A 284 -16.79 -5.04 -11.95
C VAL A 284 -16.98 -4.85 -13.43
N VAL A 285 -16.18 -5.54 -14.23
CA VAL A 285 -16.36 -5.59 -15.68
C VAL A 285 -17.00 -6.93 -16.05
N ALA A 286 -18.28 -6.88 -16.42
CA ALA A 286 -19.06 -8.04 -16.80
C ALA A 286 -18.83 -8.39 -18.29
N PRO A 287 -18.93 -9.66 -18.69
CA PRO A 287 -18.76 -10.05 -20.08
C PRO A 287 -19.98 -9.58 -20.90
N SER A 288 -19.74 -9.21 -22.16
CA SER A 288 -20.69 -8.56 -23.07
C SER A 288 -21.99 -9.36 -23.33
N GLY A 289 -22.00 -10.67 -23.04
CA GLY A 289 -23.19 -11.54 -23.14
C GLY A 289 -24.06 -11.64 -21.86
N GLY A 290 -23.68 -10.99 -20.75
CA GLY A 290 -24.32 -11.11 -19.44
C GLY A 290 -25.19 -9.91 -18.99
N ALA A 291 -25.50 -8.99 -19.91
CA ALA A 291 -26.09 -7.68 -19.63
C ALA A 291 -27.36 -7.68 -18.76
N GLY A 292 -28.16 -8.76 -18.81
CA GLY A 292 -29.38 -8.88 -18.00
C GLY A 292 -29.15 -9.06 -16.49
N ALA A 293 -27.93 -9.39 -16.05
CA ALA A 293 -27.63 -9.59 -14.62
C ALA A 293 -27.11 -8.31 -13.94
N ALA A 294 -26.23 -7.56 -14.60
CA ALA A 294 -25.66 -6.31 -14.08
C ALA A 294 -26.72 -5.20 -13.91
N GLN A 295 -27.71 -5.15 -14.81
CA GLN A 295 -28.80 -4.17 -14.74
C GLN A 295 -29.75 -4.35 -13.54
N ARG A 296 -29.83 -5.55 -12.96
CA ARG A 296 -30.73 -5.82 -11.82
C ARG A 296 -30.20 -5.33 -10.47
N LEU A 297 -28.89 -5.05 -10.35
CA LEU A 297 -28.27 -4.45 -9.17
C LEU A 297 -28.31 -2.90 -9.19
N ARG A 298 -28.73 -2.29 -10.31
CA ARG A 298 -28.94 -0.84 -10.43
C ARG A 298 -30.30 -0.35 -9.87
N LYS A 299 -31.22 -1.27 -9.54
CA LYS A 299 -32.53 -0.97 -8.93
C LYS A 299 -32.55 -1.42 -7.48
#